data_AF-A0A7S3SKN5-F1
#
_entry.id   AF-A0A7S3SKN5-F1
#
_cell.length_a   1.000
_cell.length_b   1.000
_cell.length_c   1.000
_cell.angle_alpha   90.00
_cell.angle_beta   90.00
_cell.angle_gamma   90.00
#
_symmetry.space_group_name_H-M   'P 1'
#
loop_
_entity.id
_entity.type
_entity.pdbx_description
1 polymer ?
#
loop_
_entity_poly.entity_id
_entity_poly.type
_entity_poly.pdbx_seq_one_letter_code
_entity_poly.pdbx_strand_id
1 'polypeptide(L)'
;GCMISEAAHYDPSATFPDTCELSNFAGCTSSTAANYAPEAVADDGSCRIPGCTDSNNAAYDPTATFQDDASCQYVSNSAGCTLSSADNYRPAIAVSDNSVCIFFGCTDSSSVLYSAIANLDDGTCEFVREGCVDSAAANYDVAAHVDDGSCMIPGCTDTGATNYDASANSEDGTCIFPSSGCTDTRAANYQPGAEVDDGTCVIIGCTDSTSYEFDSDADVESGECSWSIVGCMLSTAENYSPSATTGGPELCAISGCSYEVAMNYDSAAGVYEEGSCVWPFTGCTDSEALNFLASANIDDGTCYLQGCTDSQASNFDPEATADNGECLVHRGCTSLLADNFDSAAQVDDGSCIFIGCTDPVAANYDTLA
;
A
#
# COMPACT_ATOMS: atom_id res chain seq x y z
N GLY A 1 -126.79 89.05 -15.69
CA GLY A 1 -125.52 88.43 -15.22
C GLY A 1 -125.24 87.23 -16.08
N CYS A 2 -123.98 86.99 -16.46
CA CYS A 2 -123.62 85.89 -17.36
C CYS A 2 -123.91 84.54 -16.67
N MET A 3 -124.60 83.63 -17.37
CA MET A 3 -125.02 82.33 -16.85
C MET A 3 -124.06 81.17 -17.24
N ILE A 4 -122.91 81.47 -17.85
CA ILE A 4 -121.88 80.49 -18.26
C ILE A 4 -120.77 80.47 -17.19
N SER A 5 -120.49 79.28 -16.64
CA SER A 5 -119.55 79.08 -15.51
C SER A 5 -118.11 79.50 -15.79
N GLU A 6 -117.69 79.54 -17.06
CA GLU A 6 -116.31 79.87 -17.45
C GLU A 6 -116.08 81.36 -17.76
N ALA A 7 -117.07 82.26 -17.56
CA ALA A 7 -116.95 83.68 -17.88
C ALA A 7 -116.59 84.56 -16.66
N ALA A 8 -115.83 85.65 -16.89
CA ALA A 8 -115.26 86.50 -15.83
C ALA A 8 -116.28 87.26 -14.95
N HIS A 9 -117.56 87.32 -15.34
CA HIS A 9 -118.67 87.96 -14.60
C HIS A 9 -119.87 87.02 -14.41
N TYR A 10 -119.57 85.74 -14.13
CA TYR A 10 -120.56 84.72 -13.82
C TYR A 10 -121.31 85.04 -12.52
N ASP A 11 -122.65 85.14 -12.59
CA ASP A 11 -123.54 85.30 -11.43
C ASP A 11 -124.72 84.33 -11.55
N PRO A 12 -124.73 83.24 -10.76
CA PRO A 12 -125.77 82.21 -10.83
C PRO A 12 -127.15 82.67 -10.33
N SER A 13 -127.28 83.87 -9.75
CA SER A 13 -128.54 84.40 -9.22
C SER A 13 -129.25 85.39 -10.13
N ALA A 14 -128.67 85.71 -11.30
CA ALA A 14 -129.22 86.68 -12.23
C ALA A 14 -130.52 86.21 -12.88
N THR A 15 -131.53 87.09 -12.95
CA THR A 15 -132.87 86.77 -13.50
C THR A 15 -133.13 87.28 -14.93
N PHE A 16 -132.18 88.04 -15.51
CA PHE A 16 -132.21 88.48 -16.92
C PHE A 16 -130.81 88.30 -17.59
N PRO A 17 -130.72 87.83 -18.85
CA PRO A 17 -129.43 87.57 -19.52
C PRO A 17 -128.67 88.85 -19.89
N ASP A 18 -127.34 88.82 -19.76
CA ASP A 18 -126.39 89.86 -20.21
C ASP A 18 -125.26 89.20 -21.03
N THR A 19 -124.55 89.94 -21.89
CA THR A 19 -123.51 89.40 -22.79
C THR A 19 -122.24 88.92 -22.05
N CYS A 20 -121.70 87.75 -22.42
CA CYS A 20 -120.51 87.12 -21.83
C CYS A 20 -119.28 87.29 -22.73
N GLU A 21 -118.15 87.80 -22.21
CA GLU A 21 -116.86 87.86 -22.94
C GLU A 21 -115.91 86.71 -22.54
N LEU A 22 -115.33 86.03 -23.54
CA LEU A 22 -114.30 84.98 -23.40
C LEU A 22 -113.06 85.42 -24.20
N SER A 23 -111.89 85.57 -23.56
CA SER A 23 -110.62 85.93 -24.23
C SER A 23 -109.72 84.72 -24.47
N ASN A 24 -109.37 84.46 -25.74
CA ASN A 24 -108.55 83.33 -26.23
C ASN A 24 -107.04 83.46 -25.88
N PHE A 25 -106.39 82.39 -25.41
CA PHE A 25 -104.93 82.27 -25.22
C PHE A 25 -104.25 81.56 -26.42
N ALA A 26 -103.19 82.15 -26.99
CA ALA A 26 -102.39 81.58 -28.09
C ALA A 26 -100.94 81.25 -27.63
N GLY A 27 -100.34 80.18 -28.17
CA GLY A 27 -99.02 79.64 -27.81
C GLY A 27 -98.69 78.33 -28.54
N CYS A 28 -97.45 77.82 -28.47
CA CYS A 28 -97.04 76.62 -29.23
C CYS A 28 -97.89 75.38 -28.88
N THR A 29 -98.56 74.79 -29.87
CA THR A 29 -99.44 73.61 -29.69
C THR A 29 -98.77 72.26 -30.01
N SER A 30 -97.51 72.27 -30.48
CA SER A 30 -96.80 71.02 -30.78
C SER A 30 -96.17 70.41 -29.54
N SER A 31 -96.57 69.19 -29.18
CA SER A 31 -96.06 68.47 -28.00
C SER A 31 -94.59 68.04 -28.11
N THR A 32 -93.99 68.11 -29.30
CA THR A 32 -92.56 67.82 -29.53
C THR A 32 -91.67 69.06 -29.43
N ALA A 33 -92.26 70.25 -29.30
CA ALA A 33 -91.51 71.48 -29.13
C ALA A 33 -91.09 71.69 -27.67
N ALA A 34 -89.86 72.18 -27.46
CA ALA A 34 -89.32 72.49 -26.13
C ALA A 34 -90.13 73.57 -25.37
N ASN A 35 -90.89 74.40 -26.08
CA ASN A 35 -91.77 75.42 -25.51
C ASN A 35 -93.27 75.14 -25.73
N TYR A 36 -93.66 73.85 -25.80
CA TYR A 36 -95.05 73.43 -25.85
C TYR A 36 -95.88 74.02 -24.71
N ALA A 37 -97.00 74.67 -25.04
CA ALA A 37 -97.94 75.27 -24.11
C ALA A 37 -99.26 74.49 -24.14
N PRO A 38 -99.52 73.58 -23.17
CA PRO A 38 -100.70 72.70 -23.21
C PRO A 38 -102.05 73.44 -23.05
N GLU A 39 -102.02 74.68 -22.56
CA GLU A 39 -103.18 75.55 -22.35
C GLU A 39 -103.55 76.36 -23.62
N ALA A 40 -102.68 76.35 -24.64
CA ALA A 40 -102.89 77.15 -25.86
C ALA A 40 -103.94 76.50 -26.76
N VAL A 41 -104.96 77.28 -27.14
CA VAL A 41 -106.03 76.83 -28.06
C VAL A 41 -105.79 77.24 -29.51
N ALA A 42 -104.73 78.01 -29.77
CA ALA A 42 -104.28 78.40 -31.09
C ALA A 42 -102.75 78.50 -31.13
N ASP A 43 -102.13 77.94 -32.17
CA ASP A 43 -100.68 78.03 -32.38
C ASP A 43 -100.29 79.44 -32.83
N ASP A 44 -99.30 80.04 -32.16
CA ASP A 44 -98.77 81.36 -32.47
C ASP A 44 -97.48 81.32 -33.32
N GLY A 45 -97.04 80.11 -33.71
CA GLY A 45 -95.85 79.89 -34.52
C GLY A 45 -94.54 79.97 -33.74
N SER A 46 -94.59 80.00 -32.40
CA SER A 46 -93.41 80.10 -31.55
C SER A 46 -92.67 78.78 -31.28
N CYS A 47 -93.10 77.64 -31.84
CA CYS A 47 -92.57 76.31 -31.52
C CYS A 47 -91.06 76.13 -31.83
N ARG A 48 -90.32 75.68 -30.81
CA ARG A 48 -88.89 75.36 -30.82
C ARG A 48 -88.67 73.85 -30.80
N ILE A 49 -88.35 73.24 -31.94
CA ILE A 49 -88.15 71.78 -32.06
C ILE A 49 -86.65 71.45 -31.99
N PRO A 50 -86.19 70.63 -31.04
CA PRO A 50 -84.80 70.17 -30.94
C PRO A 50 -84.44 69.11 -32.00
N GLY A 51 -83.19 69.13 -32.46
CA GLY A 51 -82.65 68.21 -33.47
C GLY A 51 -81.46 68.79 -34.24
N CYS A 52 -80.77 67.97 -35.04
CA CYS A 52 -79.58 68.38 -35.78
C CYS A 52 -79.94 69.37 -36.91
N THR A 53 -79.52 70.63 -36.78
CA THR A 53 -79.81 71.70 -37.75
C THR A 53 -78.75 71.86 -38.85
N ASP A 54 -77.69 71.06 -38.87
CA ASP A 54 -76.63 71.12 -39.89
C ASP A 54 -77.01 70.29 -41.12
N SER A 55 -77.31 70.97 -42.24
CA SER A 55 -77.70 70.34 -43.51
C SER A 55 -76.64 69.42 -44.11
N ASN A 56 -75.40 69.45 -43.63
CA ASN A 56 -74.32 68.57 -44.09
C ASN A 56 -74.11 67.34 -43.20
N ASN A 57 -74.80 67.24 -42.06
CA ASN A 57 -74.74 66.06 -41.20
C ASN A 57 -75.73 65.00 -41.68
N ALA A 58 -75.35 63.71 -41.61
CA ALA A 58 -76.23 62.61 -42.00
C ALA A 58 -77.50 62.51 -41.13
N ALA A 59 -77.49 63.11 -39.93
CA ALA A 59 -78.61 63.15 -39.00
C ALA A 59 -79.44 64.44 -39.08
N TYR A 60 -79.29 65.25 -40.13
CA TYR A 60 -80.03 66.51 -40.33
C TYR A 60 -81.55 66.33 -40.25
N ASP A 61 -82.22 67.12 -39.41
CA ASP A 61 -83.67 67.19 -39.31
C ASP A 61 -84.18 68.55 -39.84
N PRO A 62 -84.89 68.58 -40.98
CA PRO A 62 -85.41 69.83 -41.57
C PRO A 62 -86.54 70.47 -40.76
N THR A 63 -87.07 69.81 -39.72
CA THR A 63 -88.10 70.34 -38.82
C THR A 63 -87.53 70.88 -37.51
N ALA A 64 -86.24 70.66 -37.24
CA ALA A 64 -85.57 71.21 -36.07
C ALA A 64 -85.39 72.73 -36.22
N THR A 65 -85.87 73.47 -35.22
CA THR A 65 -85.82 74.95 -35.20
C THR A 65 -84.95 75.50 -34.08
N PHE A 66 -84.45 74.66 -33.15
CA PHE A 66 -83.64 75.11 -32.01
C PHE A 66 -82.81 74.00 -31.33
N GLN A 67 -81.49 74.16 -31.29
CA GLN A 67 -80.49 73.36 -30.54
C GLN A 67 -80.35 71.88 -30.93
N ASP A 68 -79.10 71.47 -31.19
CA ASP A 68 -78.68 70.07 -31.39
C ASP A 68 -78.80 69.30 -30.05
N ASP A 69 -79.60 68.25 -30.03
CA ASP A 69 -79.80 67.34 -28.91
C ASP A 69 -78.75 66.20 -28.87
N ALA A 70 -77.58 66.45 -29.46
CA ALA A 70 -76.51 65.49 -29.75
C ALA A 70 -76.90 64.43 -30.80
N SER A 71 -77.86 64.75 -31.66
CA SER A 71 -78.19 63.93 -32.82
C SER A 71 -77.16 64.04 -33.95
N CYS A 72 -76.36 65.11 -34.01
CA CYS A 72 -75.31 65.22 -35.02
C CYS A 72 -74.14 64.24 -34.76
N GLN A 73 -73.85 63.35 -35.72
CA GLN A 73 -72.75 62.39 -35.61
C GLN A 73 -71.43 62.97 -36.14
N TYR A 74 -70.37 62.98 -35.32
CA TYR A 74 -69.00 63.33 -35.71
C TYR A 74 -68.05 62.17 -35.37
N VAL A 75 -67.44 61.52 -36.36
CA VAL A 75 -66.44 60.45 -36.14
C VAL A 75 -65.03 61.05 -35.94
N SER A 76 -64.35 60.68 -34.86
CA SER A 76 -63.02 61.19 -34.51
C SER A 76 -61.87 60.43 -35.20
N ASN A 77 -61.00 61.15 -35.91
CA ASN A 77 -59.77 60.67 -36.56
C ASN A 77 -58.70 60.17 -35.55
N SER A 78 -58.69 58.88 -35.22
CA SER A 78 -57.52 58.25 -34.57
C SER A 78 -56.70 57.52 -35.63
N ALA A 79 -55.37 57.64 -35.63
CA ALA A 79 -54.48 56.84 -36.48
C ALA A 79 -54.32 55.41 -35.92
N GLY A 80 -54.07 54.41 -36.77
CA GLY A 80 -53.97 53.01 -36.33
C GLY A 80 -53.23 52.10 -37.30
N CYS A 81 -52.81 50.94 -36.81
CA CYS A 81 -52.02 49.97 -37.56
C CYS A 81 -52.89 49.13 -38.52
N THR A 82 -52.45 49.02 -39.78
CA THR A 82 -53.14 48.20 -40.80
C THR A 82 -52.34 46.96 -41.24
N LEU A 83 -51.19 46.71 -40.63
CA LEU A 83 -50.44 45.48 -40.87
C LEU A 83 -51.14 44.31 -40.19
N SER A 84 -51.57 43.32 -40.97
CA SER A 84 -52.28 42.14 -40.47
C SER A 84 -51.44 41.26 -39.53
N SER A 85 -50.13 41.45 -39.50
CA SER A 85 -49.19 40.75 -38.63
C SER A 85 -48.96 41.45 -37.29
N ALA A 86 -49.48 42.67 -37.08
CA ALA A 86 -49.30 43.41 -35.84
C ALA A 86 -50.37 43.04 -34.82
N ASP A 87 -50.03 43.03 -33.54
CA ASP A 87 -50.93 42.67 -32.45
C ASP A 87 -52.01 43.71 -32.20
N ASN A 88 -51.75 44.97 -32.57
CA ASN A 88 -52.74 46.05 -32.56
C ASN A 88 -53.36 46.31 -33.95
N TYR A 89 -53.41 45.30 -34.82
CA TYR A 89 -54.03 45.39 -36.14
C TYR A 89 -55.49 45.85 -36.08
N ARG A 90 -55.79 46.93 -36.80
CA ARG A 90 -57.13 47.49 -36.93
C ARG A 90 -57.42 47.81 -38.41
N PRO A 91 -58.14 46.93 -39.13
CA PRO A 91 -58.41 47.11 -40.56
C PRO A 91 -59.32 48.29 -40.90
N ALA A 92 -60.09 48.79 -39.94
CA ALA A 92 -61.12 49.82 -40.14
C ALA A 92 -60.79 51.11 -39.38
N ILE A 93 -59.68 51.76 -39.75
CA ILE A 93 -59.24 53.06 -39.22
C ILE A 93 -59.27 54.13 -40.32
N ALA A 94 -59.59 55.38 -39.96
CA ALA A 94 -59.66 56.50 -40.91
C ALA A 94 -58.29 56.94 -41.45
N VAL A 95 -57.22 56.74 -40.67
CA VAL A 95 -55.84 57.06 -41.05
C VAL A 95 -54.94 55.87 -40.73
N SER A 96 -54.37 55.25 -41.76
CA SER A 96 -53.37 54.19 -41.61
C SER A 96 -52.03 54.81 -41.22
N ASP A 97 -51.48 54.36 -40.10
CA ASP A 97 -50.13 54.67 -39.67
C ASP A 97 -49.46 53.38 -39.19
N ASN A 98 -48.59 52.81 -40.02
CA ASN A 98 -47.90 51.58 -39.69
C ASN A 98 -46.69 51.81 -38.75
N SER A 99 -46.36 53.06 -38.41
CA SER A 99 -45.33 53.36 -37.41
C SER A 99 -45.82 53.11 -35.97
N VAL A 100 -47.14 53.05 -35.76
CA VAL A 100 -47.74 52.71 -34.46
C VAL A 100 -48.06 51.22 -34.29
N CYS A 101 -47.64 50.37 -35.22
CA CYS A 101 -47.85 48.92 -35.10
C CYS A 101 -47.07 48.35 -33.92
N ILE A 102 -47.71 47.53 -33.11
CA ILE A 102 -47.11 46.81 -31.98
C ILE A 102 -46.92 45.35 -32.39
N PHE A 103 -45.71 44.85 -32.16
CA PHE A 103 -45.35 43.46 -32.35
C PHE A 103 -44.79 42.94 -31.02
N PHE A 104 -45.54 42.06 -30.38
CA PHE A 104 -45.11 41.33 -29.20
C PHE A 104 -44.05 40.29 -29.57
N GLY A 105 -43.11 40.11 -28.66
CA GLY A 105 -42.07 39.09 -28.74
C GLY A 105 -40.79 39.55 -28.07
N CYS A 106 -39.86 38.63 -27.87
CA CYS A 106 -38.59 38.97 -27.25
C CYS A 106 -37.80 40.00 -28.09
N THR A 107 -37.49 41.13 -27.47
CA THR A 107 -36.73 42.23 -28.10
C THR A 107 -35.22 42.14 -27.85
N ASP A 108 -34.78 41.24 -26.97
CA ASP A 108 -33.37 41.04 -26.63
C ASP A 108 -32.69 40.09 -27.62
N SER A 109 -31.72 40.60 -28.38
CA SER A 109 -30.94 39.82 -29.37
C SER A 109 -30.09 38.69 -28.78
N SER A 110 -29.90 38.66 -27.46
CA SER A 110 -29.18 37.60 -26.75
C SER A 110 -30.08 36.43 -26.31
N SER A 111 -31.40 36.55 -26.49
CA SER A 111 -32.34 35.45 -26.24
C SER A 111 -32.40 34.48 -27.42
N VAL A 112 -32.61 33.18 -27.14
CA VAL A 112 -32.88 32.18 -28.17
C VAL A 112 -34.25 32.35 -28.84
N LEU A 113 -35.14 33.15 -28.24
CA LEU A 113 -36.47 33.47 -28.76
C LEU A 113 -36.55 34.91 -29.33
N TYR A 114 -35.40 35.54 -29.60
CA TYR A 114 -35.34 36.87 -30.20
C TYR A 114 -36.15 36.99 -31.49
N SER A 115 -37.01 38.02 -31.55
CA SER A 115 -37.78 38.37 -32.73
C SER A 115 -37.33 39.72 -33.28
N ALA A 116 -36.72 39.71 -34.47
CA ALA A 116 -36.24 40.93 -35.12
C ALA A 116 -37.36 41.91 -35.53
N ILE A 117 -38.62 41.50 -35.48
CA ILE A 117 -39.78 42.35 -35.78
C ILE A 117 -40.50 42.85 -34.51
N ALA A 118 -40.18 42.29 -33.34
CA ALA A 118 -40.80 42.70 -32.09
C ALA A 118 -40.34 44.12 -31.71
N ASN A 119 -41.27 44.93 -31.23
CA ASN A 119 -41.00 46.28 -30.72
C ASN A 119 -41.60 46.53 -29.33
N LEU A 120 -42.22 45.50 -28.74
CA LEU A 120 -42.68 45.48 -27.38
C LEU A 120 -42.41 44.10 -26.79
N ASP A 121 -41.58 44.06 -25.74
CA ASP A 121 -41.26 42.81 -25.05
C ASP A 121 -42.52 42.26 -24.34
N ASP A 122 -42.83 41.00 -24.61
CA ASP A 122 -43.96 40.26 -24.01
C ASP A 122 -43.51 39.30 -22.90
N GLY A 123 -42.22 39.33 -22.54
CA GLY A 123 -41.64 38.47 -21.51
C GLY A 123 -41.37 37.05 -21.99
N THR A 124 -41.45 36.79 -23.30
CA THR A 124 -41.09 35.48 -23.88
C THR A 124 -39.59 35.25 -24.02
N CYS A 125 -38.73 36.21 -23.65
CA CYS A 125 -37.29 36.02 -23.72
C CYS A 125 -36.82 34.82 -22.88
N GLU A 126 -36.18 33.87 -23.55
CA GLU A 126 -35.48 32.74 -22.94
C GLU A 126 -33.97 32.90 -23.19
N PHE A 127 -33.18 32.80 -22.14
CA PHE A 127 -31.72 32.91 -22.22
C PHE A 127 -31.11 31.54 -22.02
N VAL A 128 -30.03 31.26 -22.76
CA VAL A 128 -29.23 30.05 -22.54
C VAL A 128 -28.71 30.07 -21.10
N ARG A 129 -29.15 29.12 -20.29
CA ARG A 129 -28.55 28.85 -18.99
C ARG A 129 -27.40 27.87 -19.17
N GLU A 130 -26.23 28.34 -18.81
CA GLU A 130 -25.01 27.56 -18.67
C GLU A 130 -25.00 26.89 -17.29
N GLY A 131 -24.59 25.63 -17.26
CA GLY A 131 -24.50 24.81 -16.06
C GLY A 131 -24.34 23.34 -16.42
N CYS A 132 -24.15 22.47 -15.43
CA CYS A 132 -23.95 21.05 -15.71
C CYS A 132 -25.23 20.40 -16.28
N VAL A 133 -25.16 19.88 -17.50
CA VAL A 133 -26.27 19.18 -18.17
C VAL A 133 -26.23 17.66 -17.99
N ASP A 134 -25.16 17.12 -17.41
CA ASP A 134 -25.04 15.69 -17.15
C ASP A 134 -25.86 15.29 -15.92
N SER A 135 -26.92 14.53 -16.15
CA SER A 135 -27.81 14.01 -15.08
C SER A 135 -27.13 13.10 -14.06
N ALA A 136 -25.93 12.57 -14.35
CA ALA A 136 -25.15 11.76 -13.43
C ALA A 136 -24.22 12.59 -12.52
N ALA A 137 -24.02 13.87 -12.81
CA ALA A 137 -23.18 14.75 -12.01
C ALA A 137 -23.87 15.19 -10.71
N ALA A 138 -23.09 15.39 -9.63
CA ALA A 138 -23.60 15.82 -8.34
C ALA A 138 -24.19 17.25 -8.35
N ASN A 139 -23.76 18.08 -9.30
CA ASN A 139 -24.24 19.45 -9.51
C ASN A 139 -25.09 19.60 -10.79
N TYR A 140 -25.74 18.53 -11.25
CA TYR A 140 -26.67 18.59 -12.38
C TYR A 140 -27.70 19.72 -12.19
N ASP A 141 -27.79 20.61 -13.18
CA ASP A 141 -28.79 21.67 -13.26
C ASP A 141 -29.82 21.34 -14.35
N VAL A 142 -31.02 20.98 -13.92
CA VAL A 142 -32.14 20.66 -14.83
C VAL A 142 -32.58 21.86 -15.69
N ALA A 143 -32.24 23.09 -15.28
CA ALA A 143 -32.55 24.30 -16.05
C ALA A 143 -31.42 24.69 -17.02
N ALA A 144 -30.25 24.05 -16.94
CA ALA A 144 -29.15 24.29 -17.86
C ALA A 144 -29.42 23.58 -19.19
N HIS A 145 -29.09 24.29 -20.27
CA HIS A 145 -29.23 23.79 -21.64
C HIS A 145 -27.88 23.62 -22.34
N VAL A 146 -26.83 24.23 -21.79
CA VAL A 146 -25.47 24.19 -22.32
C VAL A 146 -24.54 23.85 -21.17
N ASP A 147 -23.73 22.81 -21.38
CA ASP A 147 -22.68 22.43 -20.44
C ASP A 147 -21.60 23.51 -20.38
N ASP A 148 -21.34 24.01 -19.17
CA ASP A 148 -20.29 24.99 -18.89
C ASP A 148 -18.98 24.33 -18.42
N GLY A 149 -18.95 23.00 -18.38
CA GLY A 149 -17.80 22.23 -17.88
C GLY A 149 -17.69 22.22 -16.36
N SER A 150 -18.70 22.70 -15.63
CA SER A 150 -18.73 22.68 -14.17
C SER A 150 -19.14 21.32 -13.57
N CYS A 151 -19.52 20.34 -14.40
CA CYS A 151 -20.01 19.04 -13.93
C CYS A 151 -19.04 18.36 -12.95
N MET A 152 -19.56 18.05 -11.76
CA MET A 152 -18.89 17.33 -10.68
C MET A 152 -19.27 15.85 -10.78
N ILE A 153 -18.36 15.03 -11.27
CA ILE A 153 -18.51 13.59 -11.34
C ILE A 153 -17.95 12.99 -10.04
N PRO A 154 -18.80 12.50 -9.12
CA PRO A 154 -18.36 11.92 -7.86
C PRO A 154 -17.68 10.57 -8.11
N GLY A 155 -16.56 10.34 -7.43
CA GLY A 155 -15.86 9.07 -7.40
C GLY A 155 -14.49 9.21 -6.73
N CYS A 156 -13.74 8.12 -6.67
CA CYS A 156 -12.39 8.17 -6.13
C CYS A 156 -11.42 8.82 -7.13
N THR A 157 -10.86 9.96 -6.76
CA THR A 157 -9.95 10.75 -7.59
C THR A 157 -8.47 10.43 -7.32
N ASP A 158 -8.18 9.66 -6.28
CA ASP A 158 -6.81 9.28 -5.91
C ASP A 158 -6.32 8.08 -6.72
N THR A 159 -5.29 8.29 -7.54
CA THR A 159 -4.65 7.24 -8.36
C THR A 159 -4.02 6.10 -7.55
N GLY A 160 -3.80 6.29 -6.25
CA GLY A 160 -3.28 5.26 -5.33
C GLY A 160 -4.36 4.34 -4.75
N ALA A 161 -5.65 4.62 -4.97
CA ALA A 161 -6.74 3.76 -4.54
C ALA A 161 -7.03 2.66 -5.55
N THR A 162 -7.47 1.50 -5.06
CA THR A 162 -7.85 0.32 -5.87
C THR A 162 -9.09 0.55 -6.74
N ASN A 163 -9.95 1.49 -6.34
CA ASN A 163 -11.15 1.89 -7.07
C ASN A 163 -11.04 3.30 -7.68
N TYR A 164 -9.82 3.75 -7.99
CA TYR A 164 -9.59 5.00 -8.74
C TYR A 164 -10.47 5.05 -10.00
N ASP A 165 -11.20 6.15 -10.16
CA ASP A 165 -12.04 6.43 -11.32
C ASP A 165 -11.48 7.63 -12.09
N ALA A 166 -10.93 7.36 -13.28
CA ALA A 166 -10.36 8.40 -14.14
C ALA A 166 -11.39 9.39 -14.71
N SER A 167 -12.69 9.09 -14.59
CA SER A 167 -13.78 9.99 -14.98
C SER A 167 -14.24 10.89 -13.83
N ALA A 168 -13.91 10.53 -12.58
CA ALA A 168 -14.24 11.34 -11.43
C ALA A 168 -13.36 12.60 -11.37
N ASN A 169 -13.99 13.72 -11.04
CA ASN A 169 -13.30 15.01 -10.83
C ASN A 169 -13.69 15.64 -9.48
N SER A 170 -14.49 14.93 -8.69
CA SER A 170 -14.92 15.32 -7.35
C SER A 170 -14.80 14.11 -6.43
N GLU A 171 -13.97 14.22 -5.41
CA GLU A 171 -13.77 13.16 -4.42
C GLU A 171 -15.05 12.92 -3.62
N ASP A 172 -15.52 11.68 -3.58
CA ASP A 172 -16.74 11.28 -2.85
C ASP A 172 -16.46 10.52 -1.54
N GLY A 173 -15.18 10.28 -1.24
CA GLY A 173 -14.75 9.58 -0.03
C GLY A 173 -14.91 8.06 -0.11
N THR A 174 -15.16 7.51 -1.30
CA THR A 174 -15.27 6.06 -1.50
C THR A 174 -13.93 5.39 -1.81
N CYS A 175 -12.82 6.12 -1.85
CA CYS A 175 -11.49 5.55 -2.11
C CYS A 175 -11.15 4.38 -1.18
N ILE A 176 -10.83 3.23 -1.78
CA ILE A 176 -10.39 2.01 -1.12
C ILE A 176 -8.89 1.89 -1.35
N PHE A 177 -8.12 2.12 -0.31
CA PHE A 177 -6.67 1.99 -0.37
C PHE A 177 -6.24 0.54 -0.10
N PRO A 178 -5.17 0.07 -0.76
CA PRO A 178 -4.58 -1.21 -0.42
C PRO A 178 -4.14 -1.22 1.04
N SER A 179 -4.34 -2.36 1.71
CA SER A 179 -3.94 -2.53 3.11
C SER A 179 -2.43 -2.33 3.24
N SER A 180 -2.04 -1.39 4.10
CA SER A 180 -0.63 -1.09 4.36
C SER A 180 -0.18 -1.78 5.64
N GLY A 181 1.02 -2.34 5.63
CA GLY A 181 1.61 -3.06 6.75
C GLY A 181 2.90 -3.76 6.33
N CYS A 182 3.65 -4.28 7.28
CA CYS A 182 4.89 -4.99 6.95
C CYS A 182 4.65 -6.20 6.04
N THR A 183 5.29 -6.22 4.87
CA THR A 183 5.18 -7.32 3.89
C THR A 183 6.33 -8.33 3.95
N ASP A 184 7.39 -8.07 4.73
CA ASP A 184 8.51 -9.02 4.89
C ASP A 184 8.12 -10.16 5.84
N THR A 185 8.13 -11.40 5.33
CA THR A 185 7.77 -12.60 6.10
C THR A 185 8.75 -12.94 7.22
N ARG A 186 9.96 -12.35 7.23
CA ARG A 186 10.95 -12.50 8.32
C ARG A 186 10.65 -11.58 9.50
N ALA A 187 9.82 -10.55 9.31
CA ALA A 187 9.53 -9.57 10.35
C ALA A 187 8.60 -10.15 11.42
N ALA A 188 8.84 -9.76 12.68
CA ALA A 188 8.01 -10.16 13.82
C ALA A 188 6.58 -9.58 13.74
N ASN A 189 6.40 -8.46 13.04
CA ASN A 189 5.13 -7.80 12.78
C ASN A 189 4.64 -7.97 11.34
N TYR A 190 5.08 -9.03 10.63
CA TYR A 190 4.57 -9.37 9.31
C TYR A 190 3.04 -9.42 9.28
N GLN A 191 2.45 -8.76 8.29
CA GLN A 191 1.00 -8.72 8.08
C GLN A 191 0.66 -9.43 6.77
N PRO A 192 0.14 -10.69 6.81
CA PRO A 192 -0.15 -11.46 5.60
C PRO A 192 -1.19 -10.83 4.66
N GLY A 193 -1.96 -9.87 5.15
CA GLY A 193 -2.95 -9.14 4.38
C GLY A 193 -2.48 -7.77 3.90
N ALA A 194 -1.24 -7.36 4.17
CA ALA A 194 -0.70 -6.11 3.64
C ALA A 194 -0.33 -6.28 2.16
N GLU A 195 -0.79 -5.36 1.32
CA GLU A 195 -0.47 -5.30 -0.11
C GLU A 195 0.63 -4.27 -0.40
N VAL A 196 0.84 -3.32 0.53
CA VAL A 196 1.85 -2.27 0.45
C VAL A 196 2.66 -2.25 1.73
N ASP A 197 3.98 -2.30 1.59
CA ASP A 197 4.88 -2.14 2.73
C ASP A 197 4.82 -0.71 3.26
N ASP A 198 4.52 -0.57 4.55
CA ASP A 198 4.49 0.72 5.24
C ASP A 198 5.83 1.08 5.90
N GLY A 199 6.85 0.23 5.76
CA GLY A 199 8.17 0.43 6.34
C GLY A 199 8.20 0.25 7.86
N THR A 200 7.16 -0.35 8.45
CA THR A 200 7.11 -0.63 9.89
C THR A 200 7.70 -1.98 10.28
N CYS A 201 8.24 -2.75 9.33
CA CYS A 201 8.83 -4.06 9.59
C CYS A 201 9.85 -4.00 10.74
N VAL A 202 9.77 -4.99 11.64
CA VAL A 202 10.69 -5.18 12.75
C VAL A 202 11.32 -6.56 12.58
N ILE A 203 12.57 -6.58 12.14
CA ILE A 203 13.37 -7.80 12.06
C ILE A 203 14.04 -8.02 13.42
N ILE A 204 13.83 -9.20 13.99
CA ILE A 204 14.50 -9.63 15.21
C ILE A 204 15.72 -10.47 14.80
N GLY A 205 16.91 -10.05 15.22
CA GLY A 205 18.17 -10.72 14.87
C GLY A 205 19.32 -10.16 15.68
N CYS A 206 20.56 -10.54 15.36
CA CYS A 206 21.72 -10.01 16.05
C CYS A 206 22.13 -8.68 15.42
N THR A 207 22.04 -7.60 16.21
CA THR A 207 22.32 -6.22 15.75
C THR A 207 23.79 -5.84 15.94
N ASP A 208 24.51 -6.57 16.80
CA ASP A 208 25.93 -6.35 17.03
C ASP A 208 26.76 -6.95 15.90
N SER A 209 27.43 -6.09 15.14
CA SER A 209 28.36 -6.47 14.05
C SER A 209 29.52 -7.39 14.47
N THR A 210 29.75 -7.56 15.77
CA THR A 210 30.77 -8.47 16.31
C THR A 210 30.23 -9.88 16.60
N SER A 211 28.92 -10.09 16.55
CA SER A 211 28.30 -11.41 16.57
C SER A 211 28.60 -12.17 15.27
N TYR A 212 28.79 -13.49 15.35
CA TYR A 212 28.91 -14.33 14.13
C TYR A 212 27.57 -14.50 13.42
N GLU A 213 26.48 -14.23 14.12
CA GLU A 213 25.11 -14.32 13.65
C GLU A 213 24.56 -12.93 13.33
N PHE A 214 25.43 -11.92 13.16
CA PHE A 214 25.05 -10.56 12.80
C PHE A 214 24.14 -10.54 11.57
N ASP A 215 22.97 -9.93 11.73
CA ASP A 215 22.02 -9.68 10.68
C ASP A 215 21.95 -8.17 10.44
N SER A 216 22.39 -7.75 9.26
CA SER A 216 22.38 -6.32 8.88
C SER A 216 20.98 -5.74 8.74
N ASP A 217 19.97 -6.60 8.60
CA ASP A 217 18.57 -6.19 8.49
C ASP A 217 17.90 -6.13 9.86
N ALA A 218 18.54 -6.59 10.95
CA ALA A 218 17.93 -6.63 12.27
C ALA A 218 17.75 -5.24 12.89
N ASP A 219 16.54 -4.95 13.33
CA ASP A 219 16.18 -3.73 14.05
C ASP A 219 16.26 -3.90 15.57
N VAL A 220 16.06 -5.14 16.04
CA VAL A 220 15.98 -5.48 17.46
C VAL A 220 16.81 -6.73 17.76
N GLU A 221 17.62 -6.63 18.81
CA GLU A 221 18.48 -7.71 19.31
C GLU A 221 17.66 -8.93 19.75
N SER A 222 17.95 -10.11 19.17
CA SER A 222 17.22 -11.36 19.44
C SER A 222 17.47 -11.96 20.82
N GLY A 223 18.58 -11.60 21.47
CA GLY A 223 18.97 -12.09 22.80
C GLY A 223 19.56 -13.52 22.81
N GLU A 224 19.58 -14.21 21.67
CA GLU A 224 20.19 -15.54 21.50
C GLU A 224 21.53 -15.50 20.75
N CYS A 225 22.08 -14.31 20.54
CA CYS A 225 23.26 -14.11 19.72
C CYS A 225 24.53 -14.72 20.31
N SER A 226 25.34 -15.31 19.45
CA SER A 226 26.64 -15.86 19.83
C SER A 226 27.81 -15.00 19.33
N TRP A 227 28.64 -14.57 20.28
CA TRP A 227 29.93 -13.92 20.03
C TRP A 227 31.10 -14.90 20.06
N SER A 228 30.82 -16.21 20.08
CA SER A 228 31.88 -17.24 20.06
C SER A 228 31.45 -18.46 19.25
N ILE A 229 32.22 -18.81 18.23
CA ILE A 229 32.10 -20.11 17.56
C ILE A 229 32.86 -21.12 18.41
N VAL A 230 32.13 -22.03 19.05
CA VAL A 230 32.71 -23.10 19.86
C VAL A 230 33.28 -24.18 18.93
N GLY A 231 34.56 -24.48 19.05
CA GLY A 231 35.17 -25.56 18.27
C GLY A 231 36.64 -25.81 18.60
N CYS A 232 37.22 -26.82 17.97
CA CYS A 232 38.64 -27.13 18.14
C CYS A 232 39.51 -26.10 17.39
N MET A 233 40.44 -25.46 18.09
CA MET A 233 41.39 -24.50 17.52
C MET A 233 42.76 -25.11 17.17
N LEU A 234 42.98 -26.40 17.49
CA LEU A 234 44.23 -27.08 17.18
C LEU A 234 44.25 -27.52 15.73
N SER A 235 45.10 -26.92 14.90
CA SER A 235 45.21 -27.22 13.46
C SER A 235 45.64 -28.65 13.14
N THR A 236 46.12 -29.40 14.14
CA THR A 236 46.52 -30.80 14.02
C THR A 236 45.40 -31.78 14.36
N ALA A 237 44.28 -31.32 14.91
CA ALA A 237 43.14 -32.16 15.24
C ALA A 237 42.26 -32.42 14.01
N GLU A 238 41.59 -33.57 13.97
CA GLU A 238 40.76 -33.96 12.83
C GLU A 238 39.52 -33.07 12.67
N ASN A 239 38.96 -32.61 13.79
CA ASN A 239 37.80 -31.72 13.83
C ASN A 239 38.20 -30.24 14.00
N TYR A 240 39.42 -29.87 13.59
CA TYR A 240 39.87 -28.49 13.58
C TYR A 240 38.85 -27.60 12.87
N SER A 241 38.38 -26.56 13.56
CA SER A 241 37.52 -25.53 13.01
C SER A 241 38.31 -24.23 12.93
N PRO A 242 38.74 -23.79 11.73
CA PRO A 242 39.46 -22.52 11.57
C PRO A 242 38.59 -21.30 11.92
N SER A 243 37.28 -21.47 11.98
CA SER A 243 36.33 -20.41 12.37
C SER A 243 36.06 -20.40 13.88
N ALA A 244 36.54 -21.37 14.65
CA ALA A 244 36.34 -21.39 16.10
C ALA A 244 37.03 -20.19 16.77
N THR A 245 36.29 -19.48 17.59
CA THR A 245 36.75 -18.29 18.32
C THR A 245 36.68 -18.43 19.83
N THR A 246 36.05 -19.50 20.31
CA THR A 246 36.19 -20.04 21.67
C THR A 246 36.32 -21.56 21.60
N GLY A 247 37.08 -22.15 22.51
CA GLY A 247 37.28 -23.59 22.59
C GLY A 247 38.61 -23.95 23.23
N GLY A 248 38.96 -25.24 23.20
CA GLY A 248 40.19 -25.74 23.79
C GLY A 248 40.51 -27.17 23.34
N PRO A 249 41.63 -27.74 23.82
CA PRO A 249 42.07 -29.09 23.48
C PRO A 249 41.03 -30.17 23.82
N GLU A 250 40.16 -29.92 24.79
CA GLU A 250 39.10 -30.87 25.19
C GLU A 250 37.99 -31.04 24.15
N LEU A 251 37.86 -30.09 23.21
CA LEU A 251 36.94 -30.19 22.08
C LEU A 251 37.62 -30.77 20.84
N CYS A 252 38.92 -31.04 20.90
CA CYS A 252 39.72 -31.50 19.78
C CYS A 252 39.72 -33.02 19.69
N ALA A 253 39.34 -33.52 18.53
CA ALA A 253 39.48 -34.90 18.12
C ALA A 253 40.95 -35.14 17.75
N ILE A 254 41.74 -35.56 18.73
CA ILE A 254 43.15 -35.93 18.54
C ILE A 254 43.22 -37.44 18.43
N SER A 255 43.76 -37.92 17.31
CA SER A 255 44.00 -39.33 17.05
C SER A 255 45.27 -39.79 17.77
N GLY A 256 45.18 -40.92 18.47
CA GLY A 256 46.28 -41.44 19.26
C GLY A 256 45.80 -42.53 20.21
N CYS A 257 46.70 -42.97 21.11
CA CYS A 257 46.36 -44.01 22.06
C CYS A 257 46.01 -43.42 23.43
N SER A 258 44.74 -43.49 23.83
CA SER A 258 44.28 -43.01 25.14
C SER A 258 44.45 -44.04 26.27
N TYR A 259 45.07 -45.20 26.00
CA TYR A 259 45.27 -46.26 26.99
C TYR A 259 46.59 -46.07 27.73
N GLU A 260 46.53 -45.84 29.04
CA GLU A 260 47.71 -45.60 29.90
C GLU A 260 48.76 -46.71 29.86
N VAL A 261 48.36 -47.93 29.46
CA VAL A 261 49.22 -49.11 29.33
C VAL A 261 49.96 -49.19 27.99
N ALA A 262 49.60 -48.38 27.00
CA ALA A 262 50.30 -48.32 25.73
C ALA A 262 51.57 -47.47 25.85
N MET A 263 52.62 -47.84 25.12
CA MET A 263 53.90 -47.13 25.16
C MET A 263 53.84 -45.75 24.50
N ASN A 264 52.87 -45.52 23.61
CA ASN A 264 52.59 -44.22 22.99
C ASN A 264 51.30 -43.60 23.53
N TYR A 265 51.02 -43.81 24.82
CA TYR A 265 49.92 -43.14 25.51
C TYR A 265 49.96 -41.63 25.31
N ASP A 266 48.84 -41.06 24.88
CA ASP A 266 48.60 -39.63 24.81
C ASP A 266 47.29 -39.33 25.56
N SER A 267 47.41 -38.60 26.67
CA SER A 267 46.28 -38.17 27.48
C SER A 267 45.32 -37.23 26.75
N ALA A 268 45.77 -36.60 25.67
CA ALA A 268 44.95 -35.72 24.84
C ALA A 268 44.25 -36.46 23.69
N ALA A 269 44.58 -37.74 23.44
CA ALA A 269 43.93 -38.54 22.42
C ALA A 269 42.49 -38.86 22.82
N GLY A 270 41.54 -38.44 21.98
CA GLY A 270 40.10 -38.69 22.14
C GLY A 270 39.51 -39.59 21.05
N VAL A 271 40.28 -39.86 19.99
CA VAL A 271 39.87 -40.69 18.85
C VAL A 271 40.78 -41.90 18.76
N TYR A 272 40.19 -43.10 18.86
CA TYR A 272 40.90 -44.35 18.67
C TYR A 272 40.94 -44.71 17.18
N GLU A 273 42.14 -44.76 16.61
CA GLU A 273 42.38 -45.38 15.31
C GLU A 273 42.87 -46.82 15.48
N GLU A 274 42.35 -47.76 14.68
CA GLU A 274 42.79 -49.16 14.72
C GLU A 274 44.29 -49.27 14.44
N GLY A 275 45.03 -49.83 15.40
CA GLY A 275 46.49 -50.00 15.30
C GLY A 275 47.32 -48.79 15.76
N SER A 276 46.69 -47.71 16.23
CA SER A 276 47.40 -46.54 16.77
C SER A 276 48.17 -46.83 18.06
N CYS A 277 47.68 -47.75 18.90
CA CYS A 277 48.33 -48.11 20.16
C CYS A 277 49.51 -49.07 19.95
N VAL A 278 50.67 -48.67 20.46
CA VAL A 278 51.86 -49.51 20.55
C VAL A 278 51.85 -50.20 21.91
N TRP A 279 51.51 -51.48 21.89
CA TRP A 279 51.43 -52.30 23.12
C TRP A 279 52.80 -52.77 23.58
N PRO A 280 53.07 -52.80 24.89
CA PRO A 280 54.28 -53.41 25.42
C PRO A 280 54.25 -54.92 25.18
N PHE A 281 55.25 -55.42 24.46
CA PHE A 281 55.52 -56.85 24.26
C PHE A 281 56.93 -57.14 24.76
N THR A 282 57.02 -57.91 25.84
CA THR A 282 58.27 -58.25 26.50
C THR A 282 58.91 -59.49 25.88
N GLY A 283 60.22 -59.47 25.71
CA GLY A 283 61.03 -60.60 25.24
C GLY A 283 62.44 -60.13 24.89
N CYS A 284 63.32 -61.04 24.51
CA CYS A 284 64.65 -60.64 24.09
C CYS A 284 64.59 -59.78 22.80
N THR A 285 65.12 -58.57 22.87
CA THR A 285 65.15 -57.62 21.74
C THR A 285 66.46 -57.64 20.96
N ASP A 286 67.47 -58.36 21.46
CA ASP A 286 68.75 -58.53 20.80
C ASP A 286 68.64 -59.53 19.64
N SER A 287 68.87 -59.07 18.41
CA SER A 287 68.80 -59.90 17.21
C SER A 287 69.88 -60.98 17.12
N GLU A 288 70.93 -60.89 17.92
CA GLU A 288 72.02 -61.87 17.98
C GLU A 288 71.78 -62.97 19.03
N ALA A 289 70.77 -62.82 19.89
CA ALA A 289 70.40 -63.82 20.90
C ALA A 289 69.59 -64.98 20.31
N LEU A 290 69.76 -66.19 20.88
CA LEU A 290 69.05 -67.39 20.43
C LEU A 290 67.53 -67.34 20.62
N ASN A 291 67.06 -66.61 21.64
CA ASN A 291 65.65 -66.42 21.94
C ASN A 291 65.14 -65.04 21.55
N PHE A 292 65.79 -64.38 20.58
CA PHE A 292 65.30 -63.14 19.98
C PHE A 292 63.83 -63.25 19.60
N LEU A 293 63.03 -62.31 20.08
CA LEU A 293 61.62 -62.21 19.76
C LEU A 293 61.39 -60.96 18.91
N ALA A 294 61.24 -61.13 17.60
CA ALA A 294 61.05 -60.01 16.66
C ALA A 294 59.81 -59.13 16.95
N SER A 295 58.84 -59.66 17.69
CA SER A 295 57.66 -58.92 18.13
C SER A 295 57.84 -58.22 19.49
N ALA A 296 58.93 -58.49 20.22
CA ALA A 296 59.22 -57.79 21.46
C ALA A 296 59.71 -56.37 21.14
N ASN A 297 59.20 -55.42 21.91
CA ASN A 297 59.63 -54.02 21.89
C ASN A 297 60.12 -53.53 23.26
N ILE A 298 60.13 -54.44 24.24
CA ILE A 298 60.71 -54.25 25.56
C ILE A 298 61.60 -55.45 25.86
N ASP A 299 62.88 -55.19 26.13
CA ASP A 299 63.80 -56.24 26.56
C ASP A 299 63.46 -56.72 27.97
N ASP A 300 63.25 -58.02 28.15
CA ASP A 300 62.95 -58.61 29.46
C ASP A 300 64.20 -59.17 30.17
N GLY A 301 65.39 -58.95 29.60
CA GLY A 301 66.65 -59.44 30.13
C GLY A 301 66.81 -60.96 30.04
N THR A 302 65.93 -61.66 29.31
CA THR A 302 66.03 -63.12 29.13
C THR A 302 66.91 -63.53 27.95
N CYS A 303 67.59 -62.60 27.28
CA CYS A 303 68.41 -62.88 26.10
C CYS A 303 69.45 -63.98 26.35
N TYR A 304 69.44 -64.98 25.46
CA TYR A 304 70.37 -66.10 25.41
C TYR A 304 71.49 -65.78 24.43
N LEU A 305 72.50 -65.06 24.92
CA LEU A 305 73.70 -64.70 24.19
C LEU A 305 74.67 -65.87 24.22
N GLN A 306 75.06 -66.32 23.02
CA GLN A 306 76.00 -67.42 22.87
C GLN A 306 77.44 -66.94 23.06
N GLY A 307 78.17 -67.64 23.91
CA GLY A 307 79.60 -67.48 24.10
C GLY A 307 80.10 -68.49 25.12
N CYS A 308 81.38 -68.45 25.47
CA CYS A 308 81.87 -69.35 26.49
C CYS A 308 81.44 -68.88 27.88
N THR A 309 80.63 -69.67 28.58
CA THR A 309 80.15 -69.34 29.95
C THR A 309 81.08 -69.82 31.07
N ASP A 310 82.10 -70.61 30.73
CA ASP A 310 83.07 -71.09 31.70
C ASP A 310 84.09 -69.98 32.02
N SER A 311 83.96 -69.40 33.22
CA SER A 311 84.89 -68.38 33.75
C SER A 311 86.36 -68.79 33.77
N GLN A 312 86.65 -70.10 33.66
CA GLN A 312 88.01 -70.62 33.63
C GLN A 312 88.52 -70.81 32.21
N ALA A 313 87.70 -70.71 31.16
CA ALA A 313 88.17 -70.83 29.78
C ALA A 313 88.90 -69.56 29.32
N SER A 314 89.85 -69.73 28.39
CA SER A 314 90.63 -68.61 27.85
C SER A 314 89.81 -67.63 26.98
N ASN A 315 88.69 -68.07 26.43
CA ASN A 315 87.73 -67.27 25.66
C ASN A 315 86.42 -67.02 26.41
N PHE A 316 86.44 -67.02 27.74
CA PHE A 316 85.27 -66.67 28.57
C PHE A 316 84.65 -65.35 28.11
N ASP A 317 83.35 -65.39 27.85
CA ASP A 317 82.55 -64.23 27.49
C ASP A 317 81.67 -63.84 28.68
N PRO A 318 81.95 -62.70 29.35
CA PRO A 318 81.16 -62.26 30.50
C PRO A 318 79.73 -61.83 30.15
N GLU A 319 79.40 -61.64 28.87
CA GLU A 319 78.06 -61.30 28.38
C GLU A 319 77.28 -62.55 27.93
N ALA A 320 77.95 -63.71 27.81
CA ALA A 320 77.29 -64.96 27.43
C ALA A 320 76.38 -65.50 28.54
N THR A 321 75.13 -65.74 28.18
CA THR A 321 74.12 -66.37 29.05
C THR A 321 73.81 -67.80 28.63
N ALA A 322 74.34 -68.26 27.49
CA ALA A 322 74.28 -69.63 27.00
C ALA A 322 75.63 -70.10 26.46
N ASP A 323 76.10 -71.27 26.88
CA ASP A 323 77.35 -71.86 26.39
C ASP A 323 77.22 -72.27 24.92
N ASN A 324 78.13 -71.79 24.08
CA ASN A 324 78.20 -72.18 22.66
C ASN A 324 78.99 -73.47 22.42
N GLY A 325 79.59 -74.05 23.47
CA GLY A 325 80.37 -75.28 23.39
C GLY A 325 81.77 -75.08 22.79
N GLU A 326 82.18 -73.84 22.53
CA GLU A 326 83.49 -73.48 21.98
C GLU A 326 84.45 -72.99 23.08
N CYS A 327 84.17 -73.28 24.36
CA CYS A 327 85.07 -72.96 25.46
C CYS A 327 86.45 -73.59 25.27
N LEU A 328 87.46 -72.74 25.14
CA LEU A 328 88.86 -73.10 24.98
C LEU A 328 89.49 -73.28 26.36
N VAL A 329 89.35 -74.50 26.89
CA VAL A 329 90.00 -74.92 28.15
C VAL A 329 91.37 -75.52 27.82
N HIS A 330 92.43 -74.86 28.30
CA HIS A 330 93.78 -75.39 28.17
C HIS A 330 94.01 -76.51 29.19
N ARG A 331 94.21 -77.72 28.69
CA ARG A 331 94.47 -78.94 29.46
C ARG A 331 95.96 -79.27 29.44
N GLY A 332 96.51 -79.55 30.60
CA GLY A 332 97.92 -79.87 30.78
C GLY A 332 98.25 -80.02 32.25
N CYS A 333 99.50 -80.31 32.59
CA CYS A 333 99.84 -80.52 33.99
C CYS A 333 99.75 -79.20 34.80
N THR A 334 98.86 -79.15 35.80
CA THR A 334 98.69 -77.96 36.66
C THR A 334 99.54 -78.00 37.94
N SER A 335 100.25 -79.11 38.18
CA SER A 335 101.11 -79.24 39.37
C SER A 335 102.42 -78.48 39.19
N LEU A 336 102.66 -77.45 40.00
CA LEU A 336 103.93 -76.70 40.05
C LEU A 336 105.15 -77.57 40.37
N LEU A 337 104.94 -78.80 40.86
CA LEU A 337 106.00 -79.75 41.21
C LEU A 337 106.31 -80.76 40.10
N ALA A 338 105.54 -80.77 39.01
CA ALA A 338 105.78 -81.65 37.89
C ALA A 338 106.78 -81.05 36.91
N ASP A 339 107.58 -81.90 36.27
CA ASP A 339 108.62 -81.47 35.34
C ASP A 339 108.04 -80.91 34.03
N ASN A 340 106.84 -81.33 33.66
CA ASN A 340 106.09 -80.81 32.52
C ASN A 340 104.92 -79.91 32.94
N PHE A 341 105.05 -79.21 34.09
CA PHE A 341 104.10 -78.17 34.48
C PHE A 341 103.83 -77.21 33.31
N ASP A 342 102.56 -77.07 32.95
CA ASP A 342 102.10 -76.14 31.94
C ASP A 342 101.45 -74.94 32.64
N SER A 343 102.13 -73.80 32.59
CA SER A 343 101.61 -72.55 33.17
C SER A 343 100.35 -72.02 32.49
N ALA A 344 100.04 -72.50 31.28
CA ALA A 344 98.80 -72.17 30.57
C ALA A 344 97.68 -73.19 30.85
N ALA A 345 97.98 -74.32 31.49
CA ALA A 345 96.96 -75.31 31.82
C ALA A 345 96.07 -74.83 32.97
N GLN A 346 94.76 -74.90 32.73
CA GLN A 346 93.71 -74.53 33.67
C GLN A 346 93.06 -75.76 34.32
N VAL A 347 93.21 -76.93 33.69
CA VAL A 347 92.70 -78.22 34.18
C VAL A 347 93.79 -79.27 34.03
N ASP A 348 94.09 -79.99 35.12
CA ASP A 348 95.01 -81.12 35.10
C ASP A 348 94.44 -82.24 34.23
N ASP A 349 95.16 -82.62 33.19
CA ASP A 349 94.78 -83.73 32.31
C ASP A 349 95.46 -85.05 32.70
N GLY A 350 96.18 -85.05 33.83
CA GLY A 350 96.93 -86.21 34.30
C GLY A 350 98.20 -86.47 33.50
N SER A 351 98.61 -85.52 32.64
CA SER A 351 99.89 -85.60 31.93
C SER A 351 101.09 -85.29 32.82
N CYS A 352 100.91 -84.91 34.09
CA CYS A 352 102.01 -84.59 35.01
C CYS A 352 103.04 -85.72 35.12
N ILE A 353 104.28 -85.41 34.74
CA ILE A 353 105.46 -86.26 34.83
C ILE A 353 106.29 -85.77 36.01
N PHE A 354 106.68 -86.71 36.86
CA PHE A 354 107.64 -86.49 37.94
C PHE A 354 108.79 -87.47 37.75
N ILE A 355 109.86 -87.06 37.08
CA ILE A 355 111.04 -87.88 36.86
C ILE A 355 111.77 -88.05 38.19
N GLY A 356 112.11 -89.28 38.54
CA GLY A 356 112.64 -89.62 39.85
C GLY A 356 113.89 -88.83 40.22
N CYS A 357 113.97 -88.36 41.47
CA CYS A 357 115.14 -87.66 42.00
C CYS A 357 115.81 -88.49 43.09
N THR A 358 117.13 -88.37 43.28
CA THR A 358 117.90 -89.13 44.29
C THR A 358 117.74 -88.61 45.72
N ASP A 359 116.87 -87.62 45.96
CA ASP A 359 116.60 -87.05 47.28
C ASP A 359 115.54 -87.89 48.04
N PRO A 360 115.91 -88.57 49.15
CA PRO A 360 115.02 -89.47 49.89
C PRO A 360 113.83 -88.80 50.60
N VAL A 361 113.74 -87.47 50.61
CA VAL A 361 112.57 -86.73 51.11
C VAL A 361 111.74 -86.05 50.00
N ALA A 362 112.13 -86.19 48.72
CA ALA A 362 111.34 -85.69 47.60
C ALA A 362 110.13 -86.60 47.30
N ALA A 363 109.03 -86.00 46.85
CA ALA A 363 107.77 -86.73 46.57
C ALA A 363 107.89 -87.74 45.40
N ASN A 364 108.86 -87.54 44.51
CA ASN A 364 109.23 -88.42 43.40
C ASN A 364 110.57 -89.13 43.65
N TYR A 365 110.90 -89.46 44.90
CA TYR A 365 112.09 -90.24 45.20
C TYR A 365 112.02 -91.62 44.53
N ASP A 366 112.97 -91.91 43.64
CA ASP A 366 113.15 -93.21 43.01
C ASP A 366 114.56 -93.71 43.28
N THR A 367 114.65 -94.89 43.90
CA THR A 367 115.92 -95.55 44.23
C THR A 367 116.73 -95.99 43.01
N LEU A 368 116.15 -95.95 41.81
CA LEU A 368 116.75 -96.37 40.54
C LEU A 368 116.97 -95.21 39.53
N ALA A 369 116.68 -93.96 39.91
CA ALA A 369 116.82 -92.76 39.07
C ALA A 369 118.20 -92.09 39.11
#